data_AF-A0AAX4HV14-F1
#
_entry.id   AF-A0AAX4HV14-F1
#
_cell.length_a   1.000
_cell.length_b   1.000
_cell.length_c   1.000
_cell.angle_alpha   90.00
_cell.angle_beta   90.00
_cell.angle_gamma   90.00
#
_symmetry.space_group_name_H-M   'P 1'
#
loop_
_entity.id
_entity.type
_entity.pdbx_description
1 polymer ?
#
loop_
_entity_poly.entity_id
_entity_poly.type
_entity_poly.pdbx_seq_one_letter_code
_entity_poly.pdbx_strand_id
1 'polypeptide(L)'
;MKFLIILLISNSLMASTEVEDAKRSIQELIRPLIAGASKTRPKGTEKFRVDGCDKTKINWMNVLTMKEEASVTYKFKDGCDIQGTIKPKVFQTFPASLDLRNIQSYSKVESQNKITAMLEAKPILNLEMRAGHLTGKNAKVKFEADYRVQLNPMNKNPVEKNLGGELRITEINGKKASIKQKILVQ
;
A
#
# COMPACT_ATOMS: atom_id res chain seq x y z
N MET A 1 0.60 52.06 19.01
CA MET A 1 0.88 50.72 19.59
C MET A 1 0.83 49.70 18.46
N LYS A 2 1.95 49.01 18.22
CA LYS A 2 2.18 48.16 17.04
C LYS A 2 1.40 46.85 17.13
N PHE A 3 0.65 46.56 16.05
CA PHE A 3 0.11 45.25 15.70
C PHE A 3 1.24 44.23 15.55
N LEU A 4 1.28 43.19 16.39
CA LEU A 4 2.21 42.08 16.25
C LEU A 4 1.63 40.77 16.82
N ILE A 5 0.49 40.31 16.31
CA ILE A 5 -0.06 38.98 16.65
C ILE A 5 -0.75 38.36 15.43
N ILE A 6 -0.03 38.08 14.34
CA ILE A 6 -0.52 37.17 13.27
C ILE A 6 0.67 36.49 12.61
N LEU A 7 1.25 35.44 13.21
CA LEU A 7 2.23 34.57 12.51
C LEU A 7 2.57 33.25 13.22
N LEU A 8 1.61 32.55 13.84
CA LEU A 8 1.88 31.25 14.48
C LEU A 8 0.89 30.11 14.15
N ILE A 9 -0.05 30.30 13.21
CA ILE A 9 -1.09 29.28 12.93
C ILE A 9 -0.79 28.44 11.65
N SER A 10 0.24 28.76 10.86
CA SER A 10 0.44 28.12 9.55
C SER A 10 1.10 26.73 9.58
N ASN A 11 1.78 26.33 10.67
CA ASN A 11 2.57 25.09 10.68
C ASN A 11 1.76 23.81 10.97
N SER A 12 0.57 23.91 11.57
CA SER A 12 -0.25 22.73 11.89
C SER A 12 -1.08 22.22 10.71
N LEU A 13 -1.38 23.07 9.72
CA LEU A 13 -2.14 22.70 8.52
C LEU A 13 -1.32 21.88 7.50
N MET A 14 0.00 22.10 7.43
CA MET A 14 0.87 21.37 6.50
C MET A 14 1.11 19.92 6.96
N ALA A 15 1.22 19.69 8.28
CA ALA A 15 1.41 18.35 8.80
C ALA A 15 0.17 17.44 8.61
N SER A 16 -1.06 17.99 8.66
CA SER A 16 -2.28 17.19 8.47
C SER A 16 -2.50 16.80 7.01
N THR A 17 -2.12 17.66 6.06
CA THR A 17 -2.21 17.39 4.62
C THR A 17 -1.20 16.33 4.18
N GLU A 18 0.04 16.39 4.66
CA GLU A 18 1.05 15.35 4.37
C GLU A 18 0.66 13.97 4.91
N VAL A 19 0.06 13.92 6.11
CA VAL A 19 -0.46 12.68 6.71
C VAL A 19 -1.58 12.08 5.86
N GLU A 20 -2.56 12.90 5.48
CA GLU A 20 -3.69 12.42 4.67
C GLU A 20 -3.24 12.01 3.26
N ASP A 21 -2.28 12.71 2.67
CA ASP A 21 -1.67 12.35 1.39
C ASP A 21 -0.88 11.04 1.48
N ALA A 22 -0.08 10.85 2.53
CA ALA A 22 0.65 9.60 2.79
C ALA A 22 -0.30 8.42 2.96
N LYS A 23 -1.32 8.61 3.79
CA LYS A 23 -2.37 7.62 4.03
C LYS A 23 -3.07 7.23 2.74
N ARG A 24 -3.57 8.21 1.97
CA ARG A 24 -4.24 7.95 0.69
C ARG A 24 -3.32 7.19 -0.25
N SER A 25 -2.06 7.61 -0.32
CA SER A 25 -1.05 6.96 -1.15
C SER A 25 -0.83 5.49 -0.78
N ILE A 26 -0.72 5.18 0.50
CA ILE A 26 -0.51 3.81 0.99
C ILE A 26 -1.75 2.94 0.77
N GLN A 27 -2.94 3.48 0.99
CA GLN A 27 -4.20 2.77 0.71
C GLN A 27 -4.31 2.39 -0.77
N GLU A 28 -3.92 3.30 -1.67
CA GLU A 28 -3.89 3.05 -3.10
C GLU A 28 -2.83 2.01 -3.52
N LEU A 29 -1.72 1.89 -2.79
CA LEU A 29 -0.71 0.84 -3.02
C LEU A 29 -1.19 -0.55 -2.59
N ILE A 30 -1.95 -0.63 -1.50
CA ILE A 30 -2.45 -1.92 -0.96
C ILE A 30 -3.60 -2.47 -1.80
N ARG A 31 -4.49 -1.59 -2.28
CA ARG A 31 -5.69 -1.96 -3.04
C ARG A 31 -5.45 -2.93 -4.21
N PRO A 32 -4.54 -2.70 -5.17
CA PRO A 32 -4.33 -3.61 -6.31
C PRO A 32 -3.67 -4.94 -5.95
N LEU A 33 -2.89 -4.98 -4.87
CA LEU A 33 -2.26 -6.21 -4.42
C LEU A 33 -3.31 -7.23 -3.98
N ILE A 34 -4.53 -6.78 -3.64
CA ILE A 34 -5.47 -7.57 -2.86
C ILE A 34 -6.89 -7.55 -3.44
N ALA A 35 -7.35 -6.44 -3.99
CA ALA A 35 -8.61 -6.36 -4.71
C ALA A 35 -8.42 -6.88 -6.14
N GLY A 36 -8.56 -8.20 -6.31
CA GLY A 36 -8.75 -8.79 -7.63
C GLY A 36 -9.90 -8.08 -8.35
N ALA A 37 -9.54 -7.19 -9.28
CA ALA A 37 -10.43 -6.49 -10.20
C ALA A 37 -11.53 -5.59 -9.56
N SER A 38 -11.18 -4.72 -8.59
CA SER A 38 -12.13 -3.64 -8.24
C SER A 38 -12.30 -2.67 -9.43
N LYS A 39 -13.55 -2.49 -9.87
CA LYS A 39 -13.95 -1.62 -10.99
C LYS A 39 -14.32 -0.20 -10.54
N THR A 40 -14.44 0.05 -9.24
CA THR A 40 -14.97 1.30 -8.70
C THR A 40 -13.88 2.13 -8.01
N ARG A 41 -13.91 3.43 -8.28
CA ARG A 41 -12.85 4.40 -7.98
C ARG A 41 -13.24 5.30 -6.79
N PRO A 42 -12.37 5.48 -5.78
CA PRO A 42 -12.53 6.49 -4.75
C PRO A 42 -12.38 7.91 -5.32
N LYS A 43 -13.12 8.88 -4.78
CA LYS A 43 -12.95 10.30 -5.15
C LYS A 43 -11.56 10.80 -4.71
N GLY A 44 -10.86 11.53 -5.58
CA GLY A 44 -9.52 12.07 -5.31
C GLY A 44 -8.36 11.10 -5.58
N THR A 45 -8.64 9.92 -6.15
CA THR A 45 -7.64 8.94 -6.61
C THR A 45 -7.64 8.77 -8.13
N GLU A 46 -8.39 9.61 -8.85
CA GLU A 46 -7.76 10.55 -9.80
C GLU A 46 -6.65 9.94 -10.69
N LYS A 47 -5.42 10.01 -10.19
CA LYS A 47 -4.26 9.92 -11.06
C LYS A 47 -3.53 8.58 -10.91
N PHE A 48 -3.58 7.92 -9.76
CA PHE A 48 -2.82 6.69 -9.51
C PHE A 48 -3.60 5.46 -9.96
N ARG A 49 -3.05 4.71 -10.90
CA ARG A 49 -3.69 3.57 -11.55
C ARG A 49 -2.83 2.32 -11.47
N VAL A 50 -3.48 1.22 -11.20
CA VAL A 50 -2.86 -0.10 -10.98
C VAL A 50 -3.71 -1.21 -11.59
N ASP A 51 -4.84 -0.84 -12.21
CA ASP A 51 -5.79 -1.70 -12.89
C ASP A 51 -5.26 -2.26 -14.21
N GLY A 52 -4.36 -1.52 -14.86
CA GLY A 52 -3.61 -1.92 -16.05
C GLY A 52 -2.23 -2.49 -15.76
N CYS A 53 -1.79 -2.61 -14.51
CA CYS A 53 -0.57 -3.35 -14.19
C CYS A 53 -0.70 -4.81 -14.61
N ASP A 54 0.42 -5.42 -15.00
CA ASP A 54 0.43 -6.84 -15.37
C ASP A 54 -0.02 -7.68 -14.20
N LYS A 55 -1.32 -7.97 -14.21
CA LYS A 55 -1.97 -9.01 -13.46
C LYS A 55 -1.65 -10.31 -14.19
N THR A 56 -0.38 -10.69 -14.29
CA THR A 56 -0.08 -12.12 -14.11
C THR A 56 -0.70 -12.42 -12.77
N LYS A 57 -1.98 -12.85 -12.78
CA LYS A 57 -2.85 -12.98 -11.62
C LYS A 57 -1.96 -13.58 -10.57
N ILE A 58 -1.65 -12.86 -9.50
CA ILE A 58 -0.95 -13.46 -8.38
C ILE A 58 -1.84 -14.65 -8.05
N ASN A 59 -1.40 -15.84 -8.46
CA ASN A 59 -2.22 -17.01 -8.37
C ASN A 59 -2.09 -17.37 -6.91
N TRP A 60 -2.93 -16.76 -6.07
CA TRP A 60 -2.84 -16.89 -4.63
C TRP A 60 -2.88 -18.35 -4.22
N MET A 61 -3.58 -19.21 -4.97
CA MET A 61 -3.50 -20.65 -4.77
C MET A 61 -2.09 -21.19 -5.02
N ASN A 62 -1.46 -20.86 -6.16
CA ASN A 62 -0.07 -21.24 -6.39
C ASN A 62 0.90 -20.58 -5.40
N VAL A 63 0.67 -19.35 -4.96
CA VAL A 63 1.54 -18.70 -3.97
C VAL A 63 1.40 -19.41 -2.62
N LEU A 64 0.19 -19.81 -2.23
CA LEU A 64 -0.08 -20.60 -1.02
C LEU A 64 0.47 -22.04 -1.09
N THR A 65 0.50 -22.66 -2.28
CA THR A 65 0.90 -24.06 -2.46
C THR A 65 2.34 -24.24 -2.93
N MET A 66 2.88 -23.31 -3.72
CA MET A 66 4.24 -23.31 -4.23
C MET A 66 5.13 -22.58 -3.23
N LYS A 67 6.07 -23.31 -2.65
CA LYS A 67 7.17 -22.77 -1.83
C LYS A 67 8.20 -21.98 -2.66
N GLU A 68 7.88 -21.69 -3.93
CA GLU A 68 8.77 -21.12 -4.93
C GLU A 68 8.55 -19.60 -5.07
N GLU A 69 9.61 -18.91 -5.50
CA GLU A 69 9.61 -17.46 -5.65
C GLU A 69 8.88 -17.06 -6.93
N ALA A 70 7.80 -16.29 -6.80
CA ALA A 70 7.12 -15.71 -7.95
C ALA A 70 7.72 -14.33 -8.23
N SER A 71 8.53 -14.19 -9.29
CA SER A 71 9.05 -12.88 -9.70
C SER A 71 7.98 -12.11 -10.47
N VAL A 72 7.51 -10.99 -9.92
CA VAL A 72 6.51 -10.13 -10.56
C VAL A 72 7.19 -8.81 -10.93
N THR A 73 7.21 -8.50 -12.23
CA THR A 73 7.75 -7.23 -12.75
C THR A 73 6.60 -6.33 -13.17
N TYR A 74 6.54 -5.15 -12.57
CA TYR A 74 5.65 -4.07 -12.96
C TYR A 74 6.39 -3.08 -13.84
N LYS A 75 5.70 -2.58 -14.86
CA LYS A 75 6.20 -1.54 -15.77
C LYS A 75 5.16 -0.44 -15.91
N PHE A 76 5.64 0.80 -15.96
CA PHE A 76 4.80 1.94 -16.25
C PHE A 76 4.15 1.79 -17.64
N LYS A 77 2.81 1.83 -17.67
CA LYS A 77 1.99 1.82 -18.89
C LYS A 77 0.61 2.38 -18.59
N ASP A 78 -0.25 2.56 -19.59
CA ASP A 78 -1.61 3.01 -19.30
C ASP A 78 -2.30 2.06 -18.31
N GLY A 79 -2.84 2.64 -17.25
CA GLY A 79 -3.40 1.90 -16.11
C GLY A 79 -2.38 1.29 -15.15
N CYS A 80 -1.07 1.48 -15.31
CA CYS A 80 -0.04 1.05 -14.36
C CYS A 80 0.94 2.18 -14.00
N ASP A 81 0.85 2.62 -12.76
CA ASP A 81 1.61 3.72 -12.16
C ASP A 81 2.61 3.23 -11.12
N ILE A 82 2.89 1.93 -11.13
CA ILE A 82 3.98 1.31 -10.40
C ILE A 82 4.98 0.68 -11.37
N GLN A 83 6.26 0.78 -11.04
CA GLN A 83 7.33 0.13 -11.76
C GLN A 83 8.31 -0.48 -10.77
N GLY A 84 8.80 -1.67 -11.08
CA GLY A 84 9.78 -2.37 -10.26
C GLY A 84 9.54 -3.87 -10.26
N THR A 85 10.39 -4.60 -9.56
CA THR A 85 10.27 -6.06 -9.47
C THR A 85 10.16 -6.46 -8.01
N ILE A 86 9.18 -7.30 -7.71
CA ILE A 86 9.05 -7.96 -6.42
C ILE A 86 9.20 -9.46 -6.60
N LYS A 87 9.75 -10.12 -5.57
CA LYS A 87 9.89 -11.57 -5.53
C LYS A 87 9.20 -12.12 -4.28
N PRO A 88 7.86 -12.08 -4.22
CA PRO A 88 7.11 -12.66 -3.11
C PRO A 88 7.43 -14.15 -2.94
N LYS A 89 7.56 -14.55 -1.68
CA LYS A 89 7.65 -15.94 -1.23
C LYS A 89 6.89 -16.07 0.08
N VAL A 90 5.92 -16.97 0.14
CA VAL A 90 5.05 -17.08 1.32
C VAL A 90 5.85 -17.48 2.54
N PHE A 91 5.49 -16.92 3.68
CA PHE A 91 6.14 -17.07 4.98
C PHE A 91 7.56 -16.50 5.08
N GLN A 92 8.13 -15.99 3.99
CA GLN A 92 9.43 -15.32 3.98
C GLN A 92 9.27 -13.81 3.78
N THR A 93 10.20 -13.07 4.36
CA THR A 93 10.28 -11.63 4.13
C THR A 93 10.95 -11.37 2.78
N PHE A 94 10.41 -10.45 2.01
CA PHE A 94 10.96 -10.04 0.72
C PHE A 94 10.97 -8.52 0.57
N PRO A 95 12.01 -7.95 -0.04
CA PRO A 95 12.05 -6.52 -0.30
C PRO A 95 11.09 -6.16 -1.44
N ALA A 96 10.48 -4.98 -1.34
CA ALA A 96 9.91 -4.28 -2.48
C ALA A 96 10.59 -2.91 -2.61
N SER A 97 10.96 -2.55 -3.84
CA SER A 97 11.37 -1.21 -4.22
C SER A 97 10.63 -0.90 -5.51
N LEU A 98 9.64 -0.02 -5.42
CA LEU A 98 8.79 0.36 -6.54
C LEU A 98 8.87 1.86 -6.77
N ASP A 99 9.09 2.24 -8.02
CA ASP A 99 8.90 3.60 -8.48
C ASP A 99 7.41 3.86 -8.68
N LEU A 100 6.97 5.06 -8.30
CA LEU A 100 5.59 5.51 -8.36
C LEU A 100 5.49 6.72 -9.28
N ARG A 101 4.40 6.82 -10.01
CA ARG A 101 4.02 8.05 -10.72
C ARG A 101 2.57 8.38 -10.43
N ASN A 102 2.13 9.59 -10.78
CA ASN A 102 0.73 10.00 -10.64
C ASN A 102 0.16 9.91 -9.20
N ILE A 103 1.03 9.95 -8.21
CA ILE A 103 0.70 10.00 -6.78
C ILE A 103 1.32 11.28 -6.22
N GLN A 104 0.54 12.08 -5.48
CA GLN A 104 0.80 13.52 -5.30
C GLN A 104 2.23 13.86 -4.86
N SER A 105 2.69 13.24 -3.78
CA SER A 105 3.88 13.70 -3.04
C SER A 105 5.03 12.70 -3.06
N TYR A 106 4.86 11.55 -3.72
CA TYR A 106 5.79 10.43 -3.65
C TYR A 106 6.15 9.93 -5.05
N SER A 107 7.37 9.45 -5.19
CA SER A 107 7.88 8.87 -6.43
C SER A 107 8.48 7.48 -6.22
N LYS A 108 8.61 7.03 -4.97
CA LYS A 108 9.18 5.73 -4.62
C LYS A 108 8.56 5.19 -3.34
N VAL A 109 8.36 3.87 -3.30
CA VAL A 109 8.10 3.11 -2.08
C VAL A 109 9.14 2.01 -1.92
N GLU A 110 9.69 1.89 -0.73
CA GLU A 110 10.57 0.79 -0.33
C GLU A 110 10.02 0.13 0.93
N SER A 111 9.97 -1.20 0.99
CA SER A 111 9.47 -1.91 2.17
C SER A 111 10.02 -3.33 2.27
N GLN A 112 9.95 -3.89 3.47
CA GLN A 112 10.15 -5.31 3.73
C GLN A 112 8.79 -5.97 3.94
N ASN A 113 8.37 -6.81 3.01
CA ASN A 113 7.04 -7.36 3.01
C ASN A 113 7.05 -8.83 3.44
N LYS A 114 5.98 -9.29 4.07
CA LYS A 114 5.77 -10.70 4.38
C LYS A 114 4.33 -11.07 4.07
N ILE A 115 4.16 -12.15 3.32
CA ILE A 115 2.85 -12.74 3.09
C ILE A 115 2.74 -13.95 4.00
N THR A 116 1.72 -13.98 4.85
CA THR A 116 1.37 -15.15 5.65
C THR A 116 -0.03 -15.63 5.32
N ALA A 117 -0.30 -16.89 5.62
CA ALA A 117 -1.58 -17.50 5.41
C ALA A 117 -1.99 -18.34 6.61
N MET A 118 -3.23 -18.14 7.07
CA MET A 118 -3.85 -18.97 8.11
C MET A 118 -4.81 -19.93 7.41
N LEU A 119 -4.48 -21.22 7.42
CA LEU A 119 -5.23 -22.28 6.74
C LEU A 119 -6.35 -22.78 7.66
N GLU A 120 -7.39 -21.97 7.80
CA GLU A 120 -8.66 -22.35 8.44
C GLU A 120 -9.67 -22.80 7.39
N ALA A 121 -10.91 -23.13 7.80
CA ALA A 121 -12.00 -23.48 6.88
C ALA A 121 -12.22 -22.40 5.78
N LYS A 122 -11.88 -21.14 6.10
CA LYS A 122 -11.81 -20.01 5.17
C LYS A 122 -10.41 -19.40 5.28
N PRO A 123 -9.49 -19.69 4.34
CA PRO A 123 -8.10 -19.24 4.45
C PRO A 123 -7.99 -17.72 4.55
N ILE A 124 -7.16 -17.22 5.46
CA ILE A 124 -6.88 -15.78 5.59
C ILE A 124 -5.48 -15.52 5.05
N LEU A 125 -5.37 -14.63 4.07
CA LEU A 125 -4.10 -14.09 3.61
C LEU A 125 -3.82 -12.77 4.33
N ASN A 126 -2.63 -12.64 4.91
CA ASN A 126 -2.16 -11.43 5.54
C ASN A 126 -0.91 -10.91 4.81
N LEU A 127 -0.96 -9.65 4.38
CA LEU A 127 0.17 -8.90 3.86
C LEU A 127 0.68 -7.97 4.95
N GLU A 128 1.92 -8.14 5.36
CA GLU A 128 2.61 -7.24 6.28
C GLU A 128 3.65 -6.44 5.49
N MET A 129 3.60 -5.12 5.59
CA MET A 129 4.61 -4.19 5.11
C MET A 129 5.34 -3.62 6.32
N ARG A 130 6.62 -3.96 6.46
CA ARG A 130 7.50 -3.51 7.54
C ARG A 130 8.57 -2.59 6.97
N ALA A 131 9.11 -1.71 7.83
CA ALA A 131 10.15 -0.76 7.43
C ALA A 131 9.81 -0.03 6.11
N GLY A 132 8.55 0.37 5.95
CA GLY A 132 8.06 1.05 4.78
C GLY A 132 8.59 2.49 4.71
N HIS A 133 9.05 2.90 3.54
CA HIS A 133 9.54 4.24 3.25
C HIS A 133 8.86 4.74 1.99
N LEU A 134 8.09 5.82 2.10
CA LEU A 134 7.62 6.59 0.97
C LEU A 134 8.52 7.80 0.79
N THR A 135 9.04 8.00 -0.42
CA THR A 135 9.92 9.11 -0.74
C THR A 135 9.42 9.83 -1.98
N GLY A 136 9.42 11.16 -1.95
CA GLY A 136 9.27 12.03 -3.10
C GLY A 136 10.15 13.27 -2.98
N LYS A 137 9.94 14.23 -3.88
CA LYS A 137 10.79 15.43 -3.99
C LYS A 137 10.88 16.22 -2.68
N ASN A 138 9.75 16.37 -1.98
CA ASN A 138 9.62 17.20 -0.78
C ASN A 138 9.00 16.47 0.41
N ALA A 139 8.75 15.16 0.30
CA ALA A 139 8.06 14.39 1.33
C ALA A 139 8.74 13.04 1.56
N LYS A 140 8.91 12.68 2.84
CA LYS A 140 9.43 11.39 3.28
C LYS A 140 8.57 10.86 4.43
N VAL A 141 8.13 9.62 4.33
CA VAL A 141 7.30 9.00 5.37
C VAL A 141 7.80 7.60 5.68
N LYS A 142 7.96 7.28 6.97
CA LYS A 142 8.17 5.91 7.43
C LYS A 142 6.87 5.33 7.95
N PHE A 143 6.57 4.11 7.54
CA PHE A 143 5.33 3.45 7.89
C PHE A 143 5.47 1.93 8.04
N GLU A 144 4.48 1.35 8.68
CA GLU A 144 4.18 -0.07 8.66
C GLU A 144 2.71 -0.24 8.29
N ALA A 145 2.38 -1.33 7.61
CA ALA A 145 0.99 -1.65 7.33
C ALA A 145 0.78 -3.16 7.45
N ASP A 146 -0.39 -3.57 7.93
CA ASP A 146 -0.91 -4.91 7.72
C ASP A 146 -2.21 -4.83 6.93
N TYR A 147 -2.52 -5.87 6.18
CA TYR A 147 -3.81 -5.99 5.51
C TYR A 147 -4.19 -7.45 5.34
N ARG A 148 -5.47 -7.76 5.62
CA ARG A 148 -6.01 -9.11 5.63
C ARG A 148 -7.17 -9.28 4.66
N VAL A 149 -7.18 -10.41 3.97
CA VAL A 149 -8.34 -10.90 3.21
C VAL A 149 -8.64 -12.33 3.52
N GLN A 150 -9.94 -12.64 3.47
CA GLN A 150 -10.43 -14.00 3.47
C GLN A 150 -10.56 -14.49 2.04
N LEU A 151 -10.05 -15.68 1.79
CA LEU A 151 -10.10 -16.33 0.49
C LEU A 151 -11.16 -17.44 0.47
N ASN A 152 -11.78 -17.61 -0.69
CA ASN A 152 -12.53 -18.80 -1.05
C ASN A 152 -11.88 -19.40 -2.31
N PRO A 153 -11.09 -20.48 -2.17
CA PRO A 153 -10.34 -21.06 -3.28
C PRO A 153 -11.22 -21.70 -4.36
N MET A 154 -12.50 -21.94 -4.05
CA MET A 154 -13.48 -22.51 -4.99
C MET A 154 -14.09 -21.45 -5.92
N ASN A 155 -13.91 -20.16 -5.63
CA ASN A 155 -14.47 -19.08 -6.42
C ASN A 155 -13.53 -18.65 -7.57
N LYS A 156 -14.13 -18.26 -8.71
CA LYS A 156 -13.40 -17.68 -9.85
C LYS A 156 -12.62 -16.40 -9.48
N ASN A 157 -13.12 -15.65 -8.49
CA ASN A 157 -12.38 -14.59 -7.81
C ASN A 157 -12.10 -15.06 -6.38
N PRO A 158 -10.85 -15.41 -6.03
CA PRO A 158 -10.56 -16.09 -4.77
C PRO A 158 -10.71 -15.19 -3.56
N VAL A 159 -10.81 -13.87 -3.70
CA VAL A 159 -11.01 -12.95 -2.58
C VAL A 159 -12.49 -12.90 -2.25
N GLU A 160 -12.86 -13.50 -1.11
CA GLU A 160 -14.24 -13.60 -0.64
C GLU A 160 -14.63 -12.39 0.22
N LYS A 161 -13.73 -11.94 1.09
CA LYS A 161 -14.01 -10.84 2.03
C LYS A 161 -12.76 -10.02 2.36
N ASN A 162 -12.89 -8.70 2.31
CA ASN A 162 -11.89 -7.76 2.85
C ASN A 162 -12.03 -7.69 4.37
N LEU A 163 -10.99 -8.06 5.11
CA LEU A 163 -10.95 -7.98 6.59
C LEU A 163 -10.32 -6.68 7.08
N GLY A 164 -9.74 -5.89 6.17
CA GLY A 164 -9.08 -4.62 6.47
C GLY A 164 -7.69 -4.80 7.05
N GLY A 165 -7.16 -3.75 7.67
CA GLY A 165 -5.80 -3.71 8.20
C GLY A 165 -5.51 -2.49 9.06
N GLU A 166 -4.27 -2.36 9.54
CA GLU A 166 -3.77 -1.16 10.22
C GLU A 166 -2.64 -0.52 9.41
N LEU A 167 -2.67 0.80 9.26
CA LEU A 167 -1.56 1.63 8.84
C LEU A 167 -0.99 2.33 10.06
N ARG A 168 0.32 2.24 10.26
CA ARG A 168 1.06 2.95 11.30
C ARG A 168 2.11 3.85 10.66
N ILE A 169 1.94 5.17 10.74
CA ILE A 169 2.95 6.14 10.34
C ILE A 169 3.82 6.46 11.55
N THR A 170 5.13 6.22 11.41
CA THR A 170 6.12 6.34 12.49
C THR A 170 7.02 7.55 12.34
N GLU A 171 7.15 8.11 11.14
CA GLU A 171 7.96 9.30 10.88
C GLU A 171 7.45 10.05 9.64
N ILE A 172 7.48 11.38 9.70
CA ILE A 172 7.17 12.27 8.57
C ILE A 172 8.27 13.33 8.51
N ASN A 173 8.95 13.42 7.37
CA ASN A 173 10.01 14.38 7.10
C ASN A 173 11.09 14.43 8.21
N GLY A 174 11.49 13.25 8.71
CA GLY A 174 12.48 13.12 9.79
C GLY A 174 11.94 13.34 11.20
N LYS A 175 10.67 13.72 11.36
CA LYS A 175 10.03 13.91 12.66
C LYS A 175 9.24 12.67 13.06
N LYS A 176 9.44 12.20 14.29
CA LYS A 176 8.68 11.07 14.85
C LYS A 176 7.18 11.37 14.82
N ALA A 177 6.40 10.38 14.39
CA ALA A 177 4.95 10.37 14.39
C ALA A 177 4.45 9.07 15.04
N SER A 178 3.21 9.04 15.51
CA SER A 178 2.58 7.83 16.03
C SER A 178 1.11 7.81 15.63
N ILE A 179 0.87 7.80 14.32
CA ILE A 179 -0.47 7.84 13.75
C ILE A 179 -0.86 6.41 13.38
N LYS A 180 -2.00 5.97 13.90
CA LYS A 180 -2.58 4.66 13.62
C LYS A 180 -3.92 4.82 12.93
N GLN A 181 -4.16 4.01 11.91
CA GLN A 181 -5.40 4.10 11.16
C GLN A 181 -5.85 2.75 10.61
N LYS A 182 -7.16 2.51 10.67
CA LYS A 182 -7.74 1.34 10.02
C LYS A 182 -7.76 1.52 8.51
N ILE A 183 -7.34 0.50 7.79
CA ILE A 183 -7.42 0.39 6.34
C ILE A 183 -8.65 -0.47 6.02
N LEU A 184 -9.63 0.11 5.34
CA LEU A 184 -10.74 -0.63 4.75
C LEU A 184 -10.72 -0.32 3.26
N VAL A 185 -10.35 -1.31 2.46
CA VAL A 185 -10.44 -1.21 1.01
C VAL A 185 -11.83 -1.72 0.61
N GLN A 186 -12.67 -0.80 0.15
CA GLN A 186 -13.97 -1.11 -0.45
C GLN A 186 -13.82 -1.52 -1.91
#